data_AF-A0A8T3NUA4-F1
#
_entry.id   AF-A0A8T3NUA4-F1
#
_cell.length_a   1.000
_cell.length_b   1.000
_cell.length_c   1.000
_cell.angle_alpha   90.00
_cell.angle_beta   90.00
_cell.angle_gamma   90.00
#
_symmetry.space_group_name_H-M   'P 1'
#
loop_
_entity.id
_entity.type
_entity.pdbx_description
1 polymer ?
#
loop_
_entity_poly.entity_id
_entity_poly.type
_entity_poly.pdbx_seq_one_letter_code
_entity_poly.pdbx_strand_id
1 'polypeptide(L)'
;MAPYIEAVADWYGALRNGQSGGPLQAIIDRHLSDPFFGIFLNPGHQLHLDEWVNSPIAPGSTIELQSGMTFQVDIIPATGADYFTTNIEDGVALADESLRTSFAADYPNAWERIQRRRDFMADSLGIDLHPDVLPFSNIPAYLPPFLLRADRAMTLDR
;
A
#
# COMPACT_ATOMS: atom_id res chain seq x y z
N MET A 1 -0.61 -3.68 -16.71
CA MET A 1 0.16 -3.84 -15.46
C MET A 1 0.97 -2.61 -15.10
N ALA A 2 1.68 -1.95 -16.03
CA ALA A 2 2.49 -0.76 -15.72
C ALA A 2 1.70 0.37 -15.01
N PRO A 3 0.52 0.82 -15.49
CA PRO A 3 -0.24 1.87 -14.78
C PRO A 3 -0.67 1.45 -13.37
N TYR A 4 -0.91 0.15 -13.14
CA TYR A 4 -1.30 -0.38 -11.85
C TYR A 4 -0.16 -0.34 -10.82
N ILE A 5 1.04 -0.81 -11.18
CA ILE A 5 2.17 -0.75 -10.25
C ILE A 5 2.61 0.70 -9.98
N GLU A 6 2.55 1.57 -10.99
CA GLU A 6 2.79 3.01 -10.81
C GLU A 6 1.77 3.65 -9.86
N ALA A 7 0.48 3.30 -9.98
CA ALA A 7 -0.55 3.78 -9.07
C ALA A 7 -0.30 3.34 -7.62
N VAL A 8 0.03 2.05 -7.42
CA VAL A 8 0.28 1.51 -6.09
C VAL A 8 1.54 2.11 -5.48
N ALA A 9 2.60 2.30 -6.25
CA ALA A 9 3.83 2.93 -5.78
C ALA A 9 3.63 4.40 -5.41
N ASP A 10 2.93 5.18 -6.24
CA ASP A 10 2.58 6.57 -5.91
C ASP A 10 1.70 6.64 -4.65
N TRP A 11 0.75 5.71 -4.50
CA TRP A 11 -0.11 5.62 -3.32
C TRP A 11 0.71 5.33 -2.06
N TYR A 12 1.66 4.38 -2.14
CA TYR A 12 2.61 4.09 -1.06
C TYR A 12 3.50 5.29 -0.71
N GLY A 13 4.02 6.00 -1.72
CA GLY A 13 4.88 7.17 -1.54
C GLY A 13 4.14 8.37 -0.95
N ALA A 14 2.82 8.47 -1.17
CA ALA A 14 1.98 9.52 -0.60
C ALA A 14 1.51 9.21 0.84
N LEU A 15 1.50 7.94 1.25
CA LEU A 15 1.01 7.52 2.56
C LEU A 15 1.91 8.03 3.70
N ARG A 16 1.35 8.79 4.65
CA ARG A 16 2.05 9.30 5.85
C ARG A 16 1.07 9.87 6.89
N ASN A 17 1.55 10.14 8.11
CA ASN A 17 0.76 10.87 9.09
C ASN A 17 0.39 12.27 8.59
N GLY A 18 -0.82 12.73 8.91
CA GLY A 18 -1.36 14.04 8.49
C GLY A 18 -1.77 14.13 7.02
N GLN A 19 -1.53 13.09 6.21
CA GLN A 19 -2.08 13.01 4.86
C GLN A 19 -3.61 12.88 4.94
N SER A 20 -4.37 13.56 4.09
CA SER A 20 -5.80 13.28 3.94
C SER A 20 -6.05 12.18 2.91
N GLY A 21 -7.19 11.49 3.02
CA GLY A 21 -7.52 10.38 2.12
C GLY A 21 -7.88 10.80 0.69
N GLY A 22 -8.34 12.03 0.47
CA GLY A 22 -8.70 12.54 -0.87
C GLY A 22 -7.54 12.48 -1.88
N PRO A 23 -6.34 12.97 -1.55
CA PRO A 23 -5.16 12.83 -2.40
C PRO A 23 -4.76 11.38 -2.73
N LEU A 24 -4.97 10.43 -1.80
CA LEU A 24 -4.70 9.01 -2.07
C LEU A 24 -5.70 8.44 -3.09
N GLN A 25 -6.98 8.81 -3.00
CA GLN A 25 -7.97 8.48 -4.03
C GLN A 25 -7.58 9.11 -5.38
N ALA A 26 -7.17 10.38 -5.39
CA ALA A 26 -6.85 11.10 -6.62
C ALA A 26 -5.67 10.48 -7.40
N ILE A 27 -4.71 9.84 -6.70
CA ILE A 27 -3.64 9.07 -7.34
C ILE A 27 -4.23 7.91 -8.16
N ILE A 28 -5.18 7.18 -7.57
CA ILE A 28 -5.82 6.04 -8.21
C ILE A 28 -6.68 6.49 -9.39
N ASP A 29 -7.46 7.55 -9.22
CA ASP A 29 -8.25 8.12 -10.31
C ASP A 29 -7.36 8.60 -11.48
N ARG A 30 -6.18 9.16 -11.18
CA ARG A 30 -5.23 9.60 -12.21
C ARG A 30 -4.67 8.45 -13.03
N HIS A 31 -4.28 7.36 -12.37
CA HIS A 31 -3.61 6.24 -13.02
C HIS A 31 -4.56 5.20 -13.60
N LEU A 32 -5.71 4.98 -12.95
CA LEU A 32 -6.61 3.85 -13.19
C LEU A 32 -8.04 4.29 -13.56
N SER A 33 -8.22 5.48 -14.12
CA SER A 33 -9.53 5.97 -14.59
C SER A 33 -10.04 5.29 -15.85
N ASP A 34 -9.19 4.56 -16.59
CA ASP A 34 -9.66 3.76 -17.71
C ASP A 34 -10.67 2.71 -17.20
N PRO A 35 -11.90 2.64 -17.76
CA PRO A 35 -12.92 1.68 -17.36
C PRO A 35 -12.44 0.22 -17.39
N PHE A 36 -11.39 -0.08 -18.17
CA PHE A 36 -10.72 -1.38 -18.15
C PHE A 36 -10.28 -1.80 -16.74
N PHE A 37 -9.80 -0.90 -15.89
CA PHE A 37 -9.37 -1.27 -14.54
C PHE A 37 -10.55 -1.54 -13.61
N GLY A 38 -11.70 -0.90 -13.84
CA GLY A 38 -12.93 -1.17 -13.10
C GLY A 38 -12.79 -1.01 -11.58
N ILE A 39 -12.05 0.00 -11.10
CA ILE A 39 -11.89 0.25 -9.66
C ILE A 39 -13.23 0.69 -9.06
N PHE A 40 -13.79 -0.13 -8.16
CA PHE A 40 -15.12 0.11 -7.58
C PHE A 40 -15.12 0.22 -6.04
N LEU A 41 -14.06 -0.25 -5.37
CA LEU A 41 -13.86 -0.12 -3.93
C LEU A 41 -12.92 1.04 -3.60
N ASN A 42 -12.98 1.50 -2.35
CA ASN A 42 -12.01 2.46 -1.83
C ASN A 42 -10.59 1.86 -1.91
N PRO A 43 -9.60 2.60 -2.40
CA PRO A 43 -8.25 2.09 -2.58
C PRO A 43 -7.53 2.02 -1.23
N GLY A 44 -7.68 0.87 -0.59
CA GLY A 44 -7.28 0.62 0.79
C GLY A 44 -8.33 1.02 1.82
N HIS A 45 -8.28 0.36 2.97
CA HIS A 45 -9.15 0.59 4.11
C HIS A 45 -8.41 0.29 5.41
N GLN A 46 -8.96 0.77 6.52
CA GLN A 46 -8.48 0.39 7.83
C GLN A 46 -8.83 -1.06 8.13
N LEU A 47 -7.87 -1.77 8.73
CA LEU A 47 -8.02 -3.11 9.26
C LEU A 47 -7.81 -3.08 10.77
N HIS A 48 -8.45 -3.99 11.52
CA HIS A 48 -8.16 -4.19 12.95
C HIS A 48 -8.52 -5.64 13.35
N LEU A 49 -9.43 -5.82 14.31
CA LEU A 49 -9.98 -7.14 14.65
C LEU A 49 -10.99 -7.60 13.59
N ASP A 50 -11.57 -6.65 12.85
CA ASP A 50 -12.32 -6.89 11.63
C ASP A 50 -11.42 -6.58 10.42
N GLU A 51 -11.66 -7.31 9.33
CA GLU A 51 -10.99 -7.11 8.04
C GLU A 51 -11.22 -5.68 7.53
N TRP A 52 -12.49 -5.27 7.43
CA TRP A 52 -12.88 -3.98 6.90
C TRP A 52 -13.56 -3.12 7.97
N VAL A 53 -12.83 -2.19 8.58
CA VAL A 53 -13.37 -1.30 9.62
C VAL A 53 -14.01 -0.05 9.01
N ASN A 54 -13.23 0.71 8.24
CA ASN A 54 -13.64 1.94 7.57
C ASN A 54 -12.60 2.32 6.52
N SER A 55 -12.94 3.09 5.49
CA SER A 55 -11.94 3.72 4.62
C SER A 55 -11.99 5.25 4.71
N PRO A 56 -10.91 5.91 5.14
CA PRO A 56 -10.78 7.35 5.00
C PRO A 56 -10.46 7.76 3.56
N ILE A 57 -10.24 6.82 2.64
CA ILE A 57 -9.73 7.08 1.28
C ILE A 57 -10.90 7.08 0.32
N ALA A 58 -11.38 8.28 -0.02
CA ALA A 58 -12.52 8.47 -0.90
C ALA A 58 -12.42 9.84 -1.61
N PRO A 59 -13.16 10.06 -2.71
CA PRO A 59 -13.14 11.34 -3.42
C PRO A 59 -13.46 12.51 -2.49
N GLY A 60 -12.56 13.50 -2.45
CA GLY A 60 -12.71 14.69 -1.61
C GLY A 60 -12.60 14.45 -0.10
N SER A 61 -12.17 13.27 0.36
CA SER A 61 -12.02 13.00 1.79
C SER A 61 -10.99 13.92 2.44
N THR A 62 -11.42 14.60 3.50
CA THR A 62 -10.57 15.46 4.34
C THR A 62 -10.14 14.76 5.64
N ILE A 63 -10.45 13.47 5.79
CA ILE A 63 -10.07 12.72 6.99
C ILE A 63 -8.55 12.53 6.96
N GLU A 64 -7.88 13.07 7.97
CA GLU A 64 -6.43 12.94 8.13
C GLU A 64 -6.06 11.57 8.72
N LEU A 65 -5.05 10.95 8.13
CA LEU A 65 -4.48 9.71 8.63
C LEU A 65 -3.58 10.00 9.84
N GLN A 66 -3.69 9.16 10.87
CA GLN A 66 -3.04 9.39 12.16
C GLN A 66 -2.15 8.19 12.55
N SER A 67 -1.18 8.49 13.40
CA SER A 67 -0.32 7.50 14.04
C SER A 67 -1.18 6.47 14.80
N GLY A 68 -0.80 5.19 14.70
CA GLY A 68 -1.54 4.06 15.26
C GLY A 68 -2.61 3.48 14.35
N MET A 69 -2.94 4.11 13.22
CA MET A 69 -3.84 3.51 12.24
C MET A 69 -3.15 2.39 11.47
N THR A 70 -3.89 1.29 11.26
CA THR A 70 -3.49 0.16 10.43
C THR A 70 -4.35 0.09 9.17
N PHE A 71 -3.73 -0.19 8.03
CA PHE A 71 -4.37 -0.22 6.73
C PHE A 71 -4.09 -1.51 5.99
N GLN A 72 -5.10 -1.97 5.27
CA GLN A 72 -4.92 -2.85 4.13
C GLN A 72 -4.69 -1.95 2.92
N VAL A 73 -3.56 -2.12 2.26
CA VAL A 73 -3.41 -1.69 0.87
C VAL A 73 -4.23 -2.67 0.06
N ASP A 74 -5.34 -2.21 -0.51
CA ASP A 74 -6.27 -3.08 -1.21
C ASP A 74 -6.84 -2.34 -2.43
N ILE A 75 -6.14 -2.46 -3.55
CA ILE A 75 -6.48 -1.79 -4.82
C ILE A 75 -6.70 -2.89 -5.84
N ILE A 76 -7.96 -3.23 -6.11
CA ILE A 76 -8.33 -4.40 -6.91
C ILE A 76 -8.89 -3.96 -8.27
N PRO A 77 -8.19 -4.25 -9.38
CA PRO A 77 -8.76 -4.08 -10.71
C PRO A 77 -9.81 -5.15 -11.00
N ALA A 78 -11.08 -4.75 -11.13
CA ALA A 78 -12.16 -5.61 -11.58
C ALA A 78 -12.43 -5.40 -13.07
N THR A 79 -11.56 -5.97 -13.90
CA THR A 79 -11.55 -5.71 -15.35
C THR A 79 -12.76 -6.19 -16.14
N GLY A 80 -13.62 -7.02 -15.53
CA GLY A 80 -14.78 -7.62 -16.21
C GLY A 80 -14.41 -8.61 -17.31
N ALA A 81 -13.14 -9.00 -17.43
CA ALA A 81 -12.68 -10.03 -18.35
C ALA A 81 -12.97 -11.45 -17.83
N ASP A 82 -12.89 -12.44 -18.71
CA ASP A 82 -13.08 -13.86 -18.38
C ASP A 82 -12.03 -14.40 -17.38
N TYR A 83 -10.90 -13.70 -17.22
CA TYR A 83 -9.80 -14.05 -16.33
C TYR A 83 -9.47 -12.90 -15.38
N PHE A 84 -9.18 -13.27 -14.13
CA PHE A 84 -8.77 -12.31 -13.11
C PHE A 84 -7.35 -11.77 -13.36
N THR A 85 -7.12 -10.55 -12.87
CA THR A 85 -5.79 -9.95 -12.83
C THR A 85 -5.13 -10.22 -11.48
N THR A 86 -3.83 -9.93 -11.39
CA THR A 86 -3.11 -9.91 -10.11
C THR A 86 -3.21 -8.51 -9.50
N ASN A 87 -3.39 -8.44 -8.19
CA ASN A 87 -3.35 -7.20 -7.41
C ASN A 87 -2.32 -7.30 -6.27
N ILE A 88 -2.03 -6.16 -5.66
CA ILE A 88 -1.25 -6.02 -4.43
C ILE A 88 -2.23 -5.88 -3.28
N GLU A 89 -2.04 -6.73 -2.27
CA GLU A 89 -2.72 -6.63 -0.98
C GLU A 89 -1.70 -6.75 0.16
N ASP A 90 -1.66 -5.74 1.04
CA ASP A 90 -0.66 -5.68 2.12
C ASP A 90 -1.20 -5.06 3.40
N GLY A 91 -0.65 -5.48 4.54
CA GLY A 91 -0.85 -4.80 5.82
C GLY A 91 0.26 -3.78 6.12
N VAL A 92 -0.12 -2.54 6.41
CA VAL A 92 0.78 -1.48 6.90
C VAL A 92 0.22 -0.79 8.14
N ALA A 93 1.08 -0.16 8.94
CA ALA A 93 0.65 0.83 9.93
C ALA A 93 1.32 2.18 9.70
N LEU A 94 0.64 3.22 10.19
CA LEU A 94 1.20 4.53 10.37
C LEU A 94 1.72 4.68 11.80
N ALA A 95 2.94 5.17 11.94
CA ALA A 95 3.56 5.42 13.23
C ALA A 95 4.41 6.69 13.16
N ASP A 96 4.08 7.67 13.99
CA ASP A 96 4.92 8.84 14.21
C ASP A 96 6.28 8.45 14.84
N GLU A 97 7.19 9.42 14.97
CA GLU A 97 8.52 9.19 15.53
C GLU A 97 8.50 8.59 16.94
N SER A 98 7.57 9.01 17.79
CA SER A 98 7.44 8.50 19.17
C SER A 98 7.02 7.03 19.16
N LEU A 99 6.00 6.69 18.38
CA LEU A 99 5.51 5.32 18.25
C LEU A 99 6.54 4.40 17.58
N ARG A 100 7.27 4.89 16.56
CA ARG A 100 8.37 4.12 15.96
C ARG A 100 9.49 3.85 16.95
N THR A 101 9.85 4.84 17.77
CA THR A 101 10.91 4.70 18.77
C THR A 101 10.52 3.67 19.85
N SER A 102 9.31 3.76 20.40
CA SER A 102 8.84 2.80 21.40
C SER A 102 8.69 1.39 20.81
N PHE A 103 8.10 1.28 19.62
CA PHE A 103 7.95 -0.01 18.95
C PHE A 103 9.29 -0.69 18.65
N ALA A 104 10.30 0.08 18.23
CA ALA A 104 11.64 -0.45 17.98
C ALA A 104 12.32 -0.97 19.26
N ALA A 105 12.11 -0.29 20.39
CA ALA A 105 12.65 -0.69 21.69
C ALA A 105 11.93 -1.93 22.25
N ASP A 106 10.60 -1.96 22.17
CA ASP A 106 9.78 -3.03 22.76
C ASP A 106 9.79 -4.31 21.90
N TYR A 107 9.90 -4.16 20.57
CA TYR A 107 9.80 -5.27 19.61
C TYR A 107 10.95 -5.28 18.59
N PRO A 108 12.22 -5.43 19.03
CA PRO A 108 13.39 -5.27 18.15
C PRO A 108 13.41 -6.24 16.97
N ASN A 109 12.97 -7.49 17.16
CA ASN A 109 12.90 -8.48 16.08
C ASN A 109 11.82 -8.14 15.03
N ALA A 110 10.72 -7.51 15.46
CA ALA A 110 9.68 -7.05 14.53
C ALA A 110 10.17 -5.82 13.77
N TRP A 111 10.81 -4.89 14.48
CA TRP A 111 11.45 -3.72 13.88
C TRP A 111 12.47 -4.09 12.80
N GLU A 112 13.35 -5.06 13.07
CA GLU A 112 14.32 -5.55 12.08
C GLU A 112 13.63 -6.06 10.80
N ARG A 113 12.54 -6.83 10.92
CA ARG A 113 11.78 -7.29 9.75
C ARG A 113 11.15 -6.13 8.98
N ILE A 114 10.63 -5.12 9.67
CA ILE A 114 10.06 -3.92 9.06
C ILE A 114 11.15 -3.19 8.26
N GLN A 115 12.34 -2.99 8.83
CA GLN A 115 13.44 -2.33 8.12
C GLN A 115 13.86 -3.12 6.88
N ARG A 116 14.06 -4.44 6.98
CA ARG A 116 14.39 -5.29 5.82
C ARG A 116 13.35 -5.24 4.70
N ARG A 117 12.07 -5.10 5.06
CA ARG A 117 10.98 -4.93 4.08
C ARG A 117 11.04 -3.56 3.41
N ARG A 118 11.32 -2.50 4.17
CA ARG A 118 11.52 -1.16 3.62
C ARG A 118 12.71 -1.14 2.65
N ASP A 119 13.82 -1.76 3.02
CA ASP A 119 15.00 -1.91 2.16
C ASP A 119 14.66 -2.68 0.88
N PHE A 120 13.93 -3.80 0.99
CA PHE A 120 13.46 -4.55 -0.18
C PHE A 120 12.56 -3.71 -1.11
N MET A 121 11.58 -3.00 -0.55
CA MET A 121 10.68 -2.15 -1.34
C MET A 121 11.47 -1.05 -2.07
N ALA A 122 12.40 -0.39 -1.39
CA ALA A 122 13.22 0.66 -2.00
C ALA A 122 14.18 0.07 -3.06
N ASP A 123 15.02 -0.88 -2.68
CA ASP A 123 16.16 -1.33 -3.48
C ASP A 123 15.78 -2.30 -4.59
N SER A 124 14.73 -3.11 -4.38
CA SER A 124 14.30 -4.13 -5.35
C SER A 124 13.06 -3.73 -6.14
N LEU A 125 12.12 -3.00 -5.54
CA LEU A 125 10.87 -2.62 -6.22
C LEU A 125 10.87 -1.17 -6.71
N GLY A 126 11.76 -0.32 -6.21
CA GLY A 126 11.79 1.12 -6.53
C GLY A 126 10.72 1.93 -5.80
N ILE A 127 10.24 1.46 -4.64
CA ILE A 127 9.16 2.09 -3.86
C ILE A 127 9.73 2.62 -2.54
N ASP A 128 9.89 3.93 -2.46
CA ASP A 128 10.35 4.61 -1.24
C ASP A 128 9.17 4.95 -0.33
N LEU A 129 9.22 4.45 0.90
CA LEU A 129 8.20 4.72 1.91
C LEU A 129 8.57 5.92 2.78
N HIS A 130 7.60 6.77 3.10
CA HIS A 130 7.75 7.75 4.17
C HIS A 130 8.16 7.04 5.49
N PRO A 131 9.00 7.65 6.36
CA PRO A 131 9.42 7.03 7.62
C PRO A 131 8.27 6.54 8.50
N ASP A 132 7.10 7.17 8.40
CA ASP A 132 5.92 6.84 9.18
C ASP A 132 5.26 5.51 8.80
N VAL A 133 5.54 4.96 7.61
CA VAL A 133 4.88 3.76 7.09
C VAL A 133 5.65 2.51 7.51
N LEU A 134 4.99 1.61 8.23
CA LEU A 134 5.56 0.34 8.70
C LEU A 134 4.96 -0.83 7.91
N PRO A 135 5.70 -1.46 6.96
CA PRO A 135 5.23 -2.64 6.24
C PRO A 135 5.25 -3.91 7.10
N PHE A 136 4.09 -4.59 7.19
CA PHE A 136 3.93 -5.83 7.96
C PHE A 136 3.82 -7.09 7.11
N SER A 137 3.44 -6.96 5.84
CA SER A 137 3.32 -8.07 4.89
C SER A 137 4.65 -8.80 4.66
N ASN A 138 4.59 -10.10 4.37
CA ASN A 138 5.75 -10.89 3.94
C ASN A 138 6.03 -10.74 2.44
N ILE A 139 5.12 -10.12 1.69
CA ILE A 139 5.21 -9.89 0.25
C ILE A 139 4.90 -8.41 -0.08
N PRO A 140 5.54 -7.43 0.61
CA PRO A 140 5.14 -6.03 0.51
C PRO A 140 5.30 -5.50 -0.92
N ALA A 141 4.23 -4.94 -1.46
CA ALA A 141 4.06 -4.44 -2.82
C ALA A 141 4.43 -5.44 -3.92
N TYR A 142 4.44 -6.74 -3.62
CA TYR A 142 4.84 -7.77 -4.55
C TYR A 142 3.72 -8.04 -5.56
N LEU A 143 3.94 -7.65 -6.82
CA LEU A 143 3.03 -7.95 -7.92
C LEU A 143 3.65 -9.00 -8.85
N PRO A 144 3.16 -10.24 -8.86
CA PRO A 144 3.67 -11.27 -9.76
C PRO A 144 3.10 -11.09 -11.18
N PRO A 145 3.94 -10.85 -12.21
CA PRO A 145 3.44 -10.78 -13.59
C PRO A 145 3.03 -12.16 -14.12
N PHE A 146 3.60 -13.24 -13.54
CA PHE A 146 3.27 -14.62 -13.86
C PHE A 146 3.17 -15.41 -12.56
N LEU A 147 1.97 -15.86 -12.18
CA LEU A 147 1.69 -16.48 -10.88
C LEU A 147 2.59 -17.70 -10.56
N LEU A 148 3.01 -18.45 -11.58
CA LEU A 148 3.85 -19.65 -11.43
C LEU A 148 5.36 -19.36 -11.50
N ARG A 149 5.77 -18.10 -11.68
CA ARG A 149 7.17 -17.67 -11.67
C ARG A 149 7.47 -16.92 -10.38
N ALA A 150 7.63 -17.68 -9.30
CA ALA A 150 7.92 -17.14 -7.96
C ALA A 150 9.26 -16.39 -7.87
N ASP A 151 10.09 -16.46 -8.91
CA ASP A 151 11.37 -15.75 -9.06
C ASP A 151 11.23 -14.37 -9.76
N ARG A 152 10.00 -13.90 -10.00
CA ARG A 152 9.74 -12.65 -10.74
C ARG A 152 8.67 -11.78 -10.07
N ALA A 153 9.02 -10.52 -9.88
CA ALA A 153 8.12 -9.43 -9.50
C ALA A 153 8.17 -8.33 -10.55
N MET A 154 7.10 -7.54 -10.63
CA MET A 154 7.14 -6.24 -11.29
C MET A 154 7.97 -5.25 -10.44
N THR A 155 8.73 -4.38 -11.09
CA THR A 155 9.59 -3.36 -10.45
C THR A 155 9.46 -2.04 -11.21
N LEU A 156 9.80 -0.93 -10.57
CA LEU A 156 9.90 0.38 -11.21
C LEU A 156 11.34 0.68 -11.62
N ASP A 157 11.52 1.29 -12.79
CA ASP A 157 12.81 1.83 -13.21
C ASP A 157 13.12 3.09 -12.38
N ARG A 158 14.34 3.17 -11.83
CA ARG A 158 14.84 4.36 -11.13
C ARG A 158 15.45 5.37 -12.10
#